data_AF-Q3AU51-F1
#
_entry.id   AF-Q3AU51-F1
#
_cell.length_a   1.000
_cell.length_b   1.000
_cell.length_c   1.000
_cell.angle_alpha   90.00
_cell.angle_beta   90.00
_cell.angle_gamma   90.00
#
_symmetry.space_group_name_H-M   'P 1'
#
loop_
_entity.id
_entity.type
_entity.pdbx_description
1 polymer ?
#
loop_
_entity_poly.entity_id
_entity_poly.type
_entity_poly.pdbx_seq_one_letter_code
_entity_poly.pdbx_strand_id
1 'polypeptide(L)'
;MQQPTPQQSLTTMPVEGRLFALALCSLLIVLTTTVPYLTLINVLFFSGIFWSGFIALHQTILRYQVPLSLRNAFVLGSLAGFVGGLASELLGIILMVLFDYRPGIESLSLIVEWATQQAMQNPELQEQVNMLQEAEKLAKTPITLGITDVLFNLAVTGMVYAPIAGLGGMFAVRWLKFQAARK
;
A
#
# COMPACT_ATOMS: atom_id res chain seq x y z
N MET A 1 9.33 31.95 27.49
CA MET A 1 9.81 31.42 26.19
C MET A 1 10.90 30.40 26.50
N GLN A 2 10.58 29.10 26.53
CA GLN A 2 11.55 28.06 26.92
C GLN A 2 11.68 27.00 25.82
N GLN A 3 12.88 27.03 25.25
CA GLN A 3 13.68 26.02 24.55
C GLN A 3 13.05 25.10 23.48
N PRO A 4 13.70 24.96 22.29
CA PRO A 4 13.34 23.95 21.32
C PRO A 4 13.69 22.55 21.86
N THR A 5 12.68 21.69 21.98
CA THR A 5 12.79 20.27 22.36
C THR A 5 13.83 19.51 21.51
N PRO A 6 14.55 18.54 22.10
CA PRO A 6 15.59 17.79 21.40
C PRO A 6 15.00 17.01 20.22
N GLN A 7 15.67 17.05 19.08
CA GLN A 7 15.40 16.19 17.94
C GLN A 7 15.61 14.73 18.36
N GLN A 8 14.58 14.09 18.94
CA GLN A 8 14.62 12.67 19.25
C GLN A 8 14.66 11.89 17.93
N SER A 9 15.75 11.18 17.75
CA SER A 9 16.15 10.43 16.55
C SER A 9 15.46 9.05 16.51
N LEU A 10 15.40 8.42 15.33
CA LEU A 10 14.92 7.04 15.14
C LEU A 10 15.54 6.05 16.16
N THR A 11 16.75 6.36 16.63
CA THR A 11 17.53 5.65 17.65
C THR A 11 16.84 5.47 19.00
N THR A 12 15.81 6.25 19.35
CA THR A 12 15.10 6.09 20.63
C THR A 12 14.03 5.00 20.61
N MET A 13 13.57 4.58 19.43
CA MET A 13 12.60 3.48 19.34
C MET A 13 13.32 2.14 19.49
N PRO A 14 12.88 1.25 20.41
CA PRO A 14 13.45 -0.09 20.56
C PRO A 14 13.35 -0.86 19.25
N VAL A 15 14.30 -1.77 19.01
CA VAL A 15 14.36 -2.58 17.78
C VAL A 15 13.06 -3.35 17.57
N GLU A 16 12.49 -3.89 18.65
CA GLU A 16 11.20 -4.58 18.66
C GLU A 16 10.06 -3.71 18.13
N GLY A 17 10.04 -2.41 18.47
CA GLY A 17 9.05 -1.47 17.97
C GLY A 17 9.18 -1.21 16.49
N ARG A 18 10.41 -1.11 15.98
CA ARG A 18 10.65 -0.95 14.54
C ARG A 18 10.24 -2.21 13.79
N LEU A 19 10.63 -3.39 14.27
CA LEU A 19 10.26 -4.67 13.66
C LEU A 19 8.74 -4.85 13.66
N PHE A 20 8.07 -4.49 14.76
CA PHE A 20 6.61 -4.53 14.82
C PHE A 20 5.95 -3.60 13.80
N ALA A 21 6.44 -2.36 13.65
CA ALA A 21 5.93 -1.42 12.65
C ALA A 21 6.13 -1.96 11.22
N LEU A 22 7.32 -2.50 10.92
CA LEU A 22 7.64 -3.09 9.62
C LEU A 22 6.73 -4.28 9.31
N ALA A 23 6.61 -5.22 10.26
CA ALA A 23 5.81 -6.43 10.08
C ALA A 23 4.32 -6.10 9.91
N LEU A 24 3.77 -5.23 10.76
CA LEU A 24 2.36 -4.86 10.69
C LEU A 24 2.02 -4.10 9.41
N CYS A 25 2.86 -3.12 9.02
CA CYS A 25 2.67 -2.39 7.76
C CYS A 25 2.76 -3.34 6.55
N SER A 26 3.76 -4.22 6.53
CA SER A 26 3.97 -5.16 5.44
C SER A 26 2.80 -6.12 5.30
N LEU A 27 2.30 -6.65 6.43
CA LEU A 27 1.12 -7.51 6.45
C LEU A 27 -0.12 -6.79 5.90
N LEU A 28 -0.37 -5.55 6.34
CA LEU A 28 -1.51 -4.78 5.87
C LEU A 28 -1.40 -4.43 4.38
N ILE A 29 -0.20 -4.07 3.91
CA ILE A 29 0.04 -3.85 2.47
C ILE A 29 -0.28 -5.11 1.70
N VAL A 30 0.32 -6.25 2.05
CA VAL A 30 0.05 -7.55 1.43
C VAL A 30 -1.45 -7.83 1.40
N LEU A 31 -2.15 -7.71 2.53
CA LEU A 31 -3.59 -7.95 2.58
C LEU A 31 -4.37 -7.02 1.63
N THR A 32 -4.03 -5.73 1.60
CA THR A 32 -4.74 -4.76 0.75
C THR A 32 -4.37 -4.86 -0.74
N THR A 33 -3.29 -5.54 -1.10
CA THR A 33 -2.82 -5.66 -2.49
C THR A 33 -3.00 -7.06 -3.07
N THR A 34 -3.19 -8.09 -2.24
CA THR A 34 -3.33 -9.48 -2.72
C THR A 34 -4.68 -10.10 -2.43
N VAL A 35 -5.44 -9.61 -1.44
CA VAL A 35 -6.76 -10.19 -1.12
C VAL A 35 -7.81 -9.64 -2.09
N PRO A 36 -8.66 -10.50 -2.70
CA PRO A 36 -9.75 -10.07 -3.56
C PRO A 36 -10.61 -8.99 -2.91
N TYR A 37 -11.06 -8.02 -3.71
CA TYR A 37 -11.86 -6.86 -3.31
C TYR A 37 -11.15 -5.83 -2.41
N LEU A 38 -10.20 -6.22 -1.55
CA LEU A 38 -9.40 -5.25 -0.78
C LEU A 38 -8.46 -4.45 -1.69
N THR A 39 -8.07 -5.00 -2.83
CA THR A 39 -7.35 -4.30 -3.90
C THR A 39 -8.08 -3.03 -4.37
N LEU A 40 -9.41 -3.00 -4.32
CA LEU A 40 -10.20 -1.82 -4.70
C LEU A 40 -9.90 -0.61 -3.81
N ILE A 41 -9.51 -0.84 -2.54
CA ILE A 41 -9.10 0.24 -1.64
C ILE A 41 -7.87 0.97 -2.21
N ASN A 42 -6.97 0.22 -2.87
CA ASN A 42 -5.77 0.80 -3.47
C ASN A 42 -6.03 1.47 -4.83
N VAL A 43 -7.11 1.11 -5.54
CA VAL A 43 -7.54 1.83 -6.76
C VAL A 43 -7.85 3.30 -6.45
N LEU A 44 -8.34 3.60 -5.24
CA LEU A 44 -8.54 4.97 -4.76
C LEU A 44 -7.23 5.57 -4.23
N PHE A 45 -6.34 6.00 -5.13
CA PHE A 45 -5.10 6.72 -4.79
C PHE A 45 -4.19 6.00 -3.77
N PHE A 46 -4.06 4.66 -3.87
CA PHE A 46 -3.26 3.86 -2.95
C PHE A 46 -3.67 4.01 -1.47
N SER A 47 -4.96 4.24 -1.22
CA SER A 47 -5.44 4.53 0.14
C SER A 47 -5.17 3.39 1.12
N GLY A 48 -5.17 2.13 0.66
CA GLY A 48 -4.85 0.97 1.49
C GLY A 48 -3.40 1.00 2.00
N ILE A 49 -2.45 1.37 1.14
CA ILE A 49 -1.03 1.54 1.50
C ILE A 49 -0.86 2.71 2.47
N PHE A 50 -1.53 3.84 2.21
CA PHE A 50 -1.52 4.99 3.11
C PHE A 50 -2.04 4.62 4.51
N TRP A 51 -3.20 3.94 4.57
CA TRP A 51 -3.79 3.49 5.83
C TRP A 51 -2.94 2.42 6.51
N SER A 52 -2.26 1.56 5.77
CA SER A 52 -1.32 0.58 6.33
C SER A 52 -0.19 1.28 7.09
N GLY A 53 0.41 2.32 6.49
CA GLY A 53 1.41 3.15 7.15
C GLY A 53 0.87 3.89 8.37
N PHE A 54 -0.35 4.45 8.27
CA PHE A 54 -1.01 5.10 9.39
C PHE A 54 -1.26 4.15 10.56
N ILE A 55 -1.91 3.00 10.31
CA ILE A 55 -2.29 2.03 11.35
C ILE A 55 -1.05 1.46 12.00
N ALA A 56 -0.04 1.07 11.22
CA ALA A 56 1.18 0.47 11.74
C ALA A 56 1.93 1.42 12.69
N LEU A 57 2.10 2.68 12.30
CA LEU A 57 2.80 3.68 13.11
C LEU A 57 1.95 4.11 14.31
N HIS A 58 0.63 4.27 14.13
CA HIS A 58 -0.29 4.57 15.22
C HIS A 58 -0.25 3.50 16.33
N GLN A 59 -0.38 2.23 15.95
CA GLN A 59 -0.30 1.09 16.88
C GLN A 59 1.07 1.00 17.56
N THR A 60 2.15 1.20 16.81
CA THR A 60 3.51 1.15 17.35
C THR A 60 3.77 2.26 18.36
N ILE A 61 3.36 3.50 18.06
CA ILE A 61 3.51 4.65 18.96
C ILE A 61 2.74 4.42 20.26
N LEU A 62 1.49 3.95 20.18
CA LEU A 62 0.67 3.69 21.36
C LEU A 62 1.20 2.52 22.20
N ARG A 63 1.68 1.45 21.55
CA ARG A 63 2.17 0.25 22.23
C ARG A 63 3.49 0.47 22.96
N TYR A 64 4.44 1.13 22.32
CA TYR A 64 5.78 1.35 22.89
C TYR A 64 5.93 2.72 23.56
N GLN A 65 4.89 3.57 23.52
CA GLN A 65 4.84 4.90 24.12
C GLN A 65 6.01 5.81 23.72
N VAL A 66 6.53 5.65 22.49
CA VAL A 66 7.67 6.42 21.99
C VAL A 66 7.17 7.62 21.18
N PRO A 67 7.49 8.86 21.56
CA PRO A 67 7.21 10.03 20.74
C PRO A 67 8.08 10.01 19.48
N LEU A 68 7.44 10.07 18.31
CA LEU A 68 8.12 10.17 17.02
C LEU A 68 7.99 11.58 16.43
N SER A 69 9.09 12.08 15.86
CA SER A 69 9.05 13.25 14.99
C SER A 69 8.38 12.91 13.65
N LEU A 70 7.84 13.92 12.95
CA LEU A 70 7.23 13.71 11.62
C LEU A 70 8.23 13.10 10.63
N ARG A 71 9.48 13.58 10.64
CA ARG A 71 10.55 13.04 9.79
C ARG A 71 10.84 11.56 10.09
N ASN A 72 10.94 11.18 11.36
CA ASN A 72 11.20 9.79 11.72
C ASN A 72 10.02 8.87 11.39
N ALA A 73 8.79 9.35 11.58
CA ALA A 73 7.60 8.60 11.19
C ALA A 73 7.50 8.43 9.68
N PHE A 74 7.86 9.45 8.90
CA PHE A 74 7.96 9.34 7.45
C PHE A 74 8.99 8.29 7.03
N VAL A 75 10.21 8.34 7.59
CA VAL A 75 11.28 7.39 7.25
C VAL A 75 10.92 5.96 7.65
N LEU A 76 10.40 5.76 8.86
CA LEU A 76 9.99 4.43 9.33
C LEU A 76 8.81 3.89 8.52
N GLY A 77 7.80 4.73 8.25
CA GLY A 77 6.68 4.37 7.38
C GLY A 77 7.13 4.07 5.95
N SER A 78 8.10 4.80 5.42
CA SER A 78 8.65 4.57 4.08
C SER A 78 9.43 3.27 3.99
N LEU A 79 10.26 2.97 4.99
CA LEU A 79 10.96 1.70 5.08
C LEU A 79 9.98 0.53 5.19
N ALA A 80 8.96 0.67 6.03
CA ALA A 80 7.92 -0.33 6.19
C ALA A 80 7.09 -0.53 4.90
N GLY A 81 6.79 0.57 4.19
CA GLY A 81 6.13 0.54 2.88
C GLY A 81 6.98 -0.13 1.80
N PHE A 82 8.28 0.14 1.78
CA PHE A 82 9.22 -0.51 0.85
C PHE A 82 9.25 -2.02 1.06
N VAL A 83 9.43 -2.46 2.32
CA VAL A 83 9.44 -3.89 2.68
C VAL A 83 8.09 -4.54 2.37
N GLY A 84 6.98 -3.86 2.68
CA GLY A 84 5.64 -4.32 2.35
C GLY A 84 5.39 -4.44 0.84
N GLY A 85 5.88 -3.49 0.05
CA GLY A 85 5.80 -3.54 -1.42
C GLY A 85 6.58 -4.71 -2.00
N LEU A 86 7.80 -4.96 -1.51
CA LEU A 86 8.57 -6.14 -1.91
C LEU A 86 7.84 -7.44 -1.54
N ALA A 87 7.31 -7.54 -0.32
CA ALA A 87 6.58 -8.72 0.14
C ALA A 87 5.29 -8.95 -0.67
N SER A 88 4.55 -7.87 -0.96
CA SER A 88 3.34 -7.90 -1.80
C SER A 88 3.63 -8.41 -3.20
N GLU A 89 4.67 -7.88 -3.84
CA GLU A 89 5.05 -8.28 -5.20
C GLU A 89 5.52 -9.74 -5.23
N LEU A 90 6.37 -10.16 -4.29
CA LEU A 90 6.80 -11.55 -4.17
C LEU A 90 5.61 -12.49 -4.00
N LEU A 91 4.66 -12.15 -3.13
CA LEU A 91 3.46 -12.96 -2.94
C LEU A 91 2.59 -12.97 -4.20
N GLY A 92 2.45 -11.83 -4.89
CA GLY A 92 1.77 -11.73 -6.17
C GLY A 92 2.36 -12.68 -7.20
N ILE A 93 3.68 -12.71 -7.34
CA ILE A 93 4.38 -13.64 -8.26
C ILE A 93 4.13 -15.10 -7.87
N ILE A 94 4.20 -15.44 -6.57
CA ILE A 94 3.92 -16.80 -6.09
C ILE A 94 2.49 -17.21 -6.44
N LEU A 95 1.52 -16.31 -6.24
CA LEU A 95 0.12 -16.55 -6.57
C LEU A 95 -0.09 -16.76 -8.08
N MET A 96 0.59 -15.96 -8.91
CA MET A 96 0.54 -16.10 -10.37
C MET A 96 1.13 -17.41 -10.85
N VAL A 97 2.29 -17.82 -10.31
CA VAL A 97 3.01 -19.01 -10.78
C VAL A 97 2.39 -20.31 -10.26
N LEU A 98 1.92 -20.35 -9.01
CA LEU A 98 1.44 -21.58 -8.37
C LEU A 98 -0.07 -21.78 -8.47
N PHE A 99 -0.84 -20.70 -8.53
CA PHE A 99 -2.31 -20.75 -8.44
C PHE A 99 -3.00 -20.14 -9.67
N ASP A 100 -2.25 -19.65 -10.65
CA ASP A 100 -2.76 -18.87 -11.80
C ASP A 100 -3.64 -17.69 -11.35
N TYR A 101 -3.38 -17.20 -10.13
CA TYR A 101 -4.13 -16.11 -9.51
C TYR A 101 -3.38 -14.79 -9.70
N ARG A 102 -4.04 -13.82 -10.31
CA ARG A 102 -3.51 -12.46 -10.51
C ARG A 102 -4.25 -11.46 -9.64
N PRO A 103 -3.63 -10.97 -8.56
CA PRO A 103 -4.21 -9.93 -7.75
C PRO A 103 -4.68 -8.73 -8.58
N GLY A 104 -5.92 -8.31 -8.39
CA GLY A 104 -6.48 -7.12 -9.04
C GLY A 104 -7.22 -7.38 -10.35
N ILE A 105 -7.14 -8.59 -10.93
CA ILE A 105 -7.97 -8.94 -12.10
C ILE A 105 -9.45 -8.93 -11.74
N GLU A 106 -9.83 -9.34 -10.52
CA GLU A 106 -11.23 -9.31 -10.10
C GLU A 106 -11.76 -7.87 -10.09
N SER A 107 -10.93 -6.93 -9.65
CA SER A 107 -11.28 -5.50 -9.65
C SER A 107 -11.45 -4.98 -11.07
N LEU A 108 -10.58 -5.37 -11.99
CA LEU A 108 -10.69 -5.00 -13.41
C LEU A 108 -11.96 -5.58 -14.03
N SER A 109 -12.28 -6.85 -13.77
CA SER A 109 -13.49 -7.49 -14.30
C SER A 109 -14.77 -6.81 -13.79
N LEU A 110 -14.80 -6.37 -12.52
CA LEU A 110 -15.94 -5.63 -11.99
C LEU A 110 -16.11 -4.26 -12.67
N ILE A 111 -15.01 -3.56 -12.95
CA ILE A 111 -15.05 -2.28 -13.66
C ILE A 111 -15.52 -2.49 -15.10
N VAL A 112 -15.03 -3.54 -15.79
CA VAL A 112 -15.45 -3.89 -17.15
C VAL A 112 -16.93 -4.25 -17.18
N GLU A 113 -17.40 -5.05 -16.23
CA GLU A 113 -18.81 -5.44 -16.13
C GLU A 113 -19.70 -4.20 -15.92
N TRP A 114 -19.33 -3.34 -14.97
CA TRP A 114 -20.03 -2.08 -14.73
C TRP A 114 -20.05 -1.17 -15.97
N ALA A 115 -18.91 -1.00 -16.64
CA ALA A 115 -18.81 -0.17 -17.84
C ALA A 115 -19.66 -0.75 -18.99
N THR A 116 -19.69 -2.08 -19.14
CA THR A 116 -20.51 -2.76 -20.14
C THR A 116 -22.01 -2.51 -19.90
N GLN A 117 -22.45 -2.57 -18.65
CA GLN A 117 -23.84 -2.25 -18.28
C GLN A 117 -24.20 -0.78 -18.58
N GLN A 118 -23.28 0.16 -18.38
CA GLN A 118 -23.49 1.57 -18.71
C GLN A 118 -23.55 1.82 -20.23
N ALA A 119 -22.74 1.11 -21.02
CA ALA A 119 -22.73 1.24 -22.47
C ALA A 119 -24.03 0.73 -23.12
N MET A 120 -24.72 -0.24 -22.50
CA MET A 120 -26.07 -0.65 -22.96
C MET A 120 -27.07 0.51 -22.95
N GLN A 121 -26.88 1.50 -22.07
CA GLN A 121 -27.71 2.69 -21.97
C GLN A 121 -27.14 3.89 -22.76
N ASN A 122 -25.83 3.87 -23.06
CA ASN A 122 -25.11 4.95 -23.73
C ASN A 122 -24.14 4.38 -24.80
N PRO A 123 -24.56 4.30 -26.08
CA PRO A 123 -23.76 3.72 -27.15
C PRO A 123 -22.41 4.41 -27.39
N GLU A 124 -22.29 5.68 -27.00
CA GLU A 124 -21.04 6.46 -27.08
C GLU A 124 -19.92 5.88 -26.20
N LEU A 125 -20.27 5.10 -25.17
CA LEU A 125 -19.30 4.45 -24.29
C LEU A 125 -18.80 3.10 -24.84
N GLN A 126 -19.39 2.59 -25.93
CA GLN A 126 -19.09 1.26 -26.45
C GLN A 126 -17.61 1.10 -26.85
N GLU A 127 -17.01 2.14 -27.42
CA GLU A 127 -15.59 2.13 -27.80
C GLU A 127 -14.68 2.01 -26.57
N GLN A 128 -15.01 2.72 -25.48
CA GLN A 128 -14.26 2.67 -24.22
C GLN A 128 -14.39 1.31 -23.54
N VAL A 129 -15.59 0.71 -23.60
CA VAL A 129 -15.83 -0.65 -23.10
C VAL A 129 -15.02 -1.67 -23.88
N ASN A 130 -14.95 -1.56 -25.20
CA ASN A 130 -14.15 -2.48 -26.02
C ASN A 130 -12.65 -2.39 -25.64
N MET A 131 -12.12 -1.19 -25.43
CA MET A 131 -10.75 -1.01 -24.93
C MET A 131 -10.53 -1.66 -23.56
N LEU A 132 -11.48 -1.52 -22.63
CA LEU A 132 -11.40 -2.14 -21.30
C LEU A 132 -11.46 -3.67 -21.37
N GLN A 133 -12.28 -4.23 -22.26
CA GLN A 133 -12.37 -5.68 -22.48
C GLN A 133 -11.08 -6.24 -23.11
N GLU A 134 -10.47 -5.51 -24.05
CA GLU A 134 -9.16 -5.88 -24.60
C GLU A 134 -8.08 -5.84 -23.52
N ALA A 135 -8.08 -4.81 -22.66
CA ALA A 135 -7.17 -4.72 -21.53
C ALA A 135 -7.36 -5.88 -20.53
N GLU A 136 -8.59 -6.28 -20.25
CA GLU A 136 -8.89 -7.45 -19.39
C GLU A 136 -8.36 -8.74 -20.01
N LYS A 137 -8.54 -8.91 -21.33
CA LYS A 137 -8.05 -10.10 -22.05
C LYS A 137 -6.52 -10.17 -22.02
N LEU A 138 -5.84 -9.05 -22.20
CA LEU A 138 -4.38 -8.95 -22.07
C LEU A 138 -3.91 -9.13 -20.63
N ALA A 139 -4.69 -8.70 -19.64
CA ALA A 139 -4.36 -8.92 -18.23
C ALA A 139 -4.45 -10.39 -17.83
N LYS A 140 -5.35 -11.17 -18.46
CA LYS A 140 -5.53 -12.60 -18.22
C LYS A 140 -4.54 -13.50 -18.97
N THR A 141 -3.75 -12.99 -19.91
CA THR A 141 -2.77 -13.85 -20.60
C THR A 141 -1.61 -14.22 -19.67
N PRO A 142 -1.16 -15.49 -19.69
CA PRO A 142 -0.03 -15.92 -18.89
C PRO A 142 1.23 -15.15 -19.34
N ILE A 143 1.89 -14.48 -18.41
CA ILE A 143 3.10 -13.70 -18.66
C ILE A 143 4.26 -14.57 -18.20
N THR A 144 5.18 -14.86 -19.10
CA THR A 144 6.48 -15.43 -18.76
C THR A 144 7.39 -14.29 -18.33
N LEU A 145 7.50 -14.04 -17.03
CA LEU A 145 8.39 -13.01 -16.48
C LEU A 145 9.83 -13.52 -16.46
N GLY A 146 10.76 -12.74 -17.02
CA GLY A 146 12.19 -12.94 -16.81
C GLY A 146 12.61 -12.54 -15.40
N ILE A 147 13.78 -13.01 -14.95
CA ILE A 147 14.34 -12.64 -13.64
C ILE A 147 14.55 -11.11 -13.55
N THR A 148 14.96 -10.48 -14.65
CA THR A 148 15.12 -9.03 -14.75
C THR A 148 13.82 -8.28 -14.54
N ASP A 149 12.73 -8.79 -15.10
CA ASP A 149 11.40 -8.17 -14.99
C ASP A 149 10.87 -8.29 -13.56
N VAL A 150 11.08 -9.45 -12.93
CA VAL A 150 10.75 -9.68 -11.52
C VAL A 150 11.50 -8.70 -10.61
N LEU A 151 12.81 -8.58 -10.78
CA LEU A 151 13.62 -7.67 -9.95
C LEU A 151 13.23 -6.21 -10.18
N PHE A 152 12.92 -5.83 -11.42
CA PHE A 152 12.46 -4.50 -11.75
C PHE A 152 11.10 -4.19 -11.12
N ASN A 153 10.12 -5.10 -11.25
CA ASN A 153 8.79 -4.93 -10.64
C ASN A 153 8.89 -4.85 -9.11
N LEU A 154 9.69 -5.71 -8.48
CA LEU A 154 9.97 -5.65 -7.04
C LEU A 154 10.46 -4.26 -6.63
N ALA A 155 11.50 -3.78 -7.30
CA ALA A 155 12.09 -2.48 -6.99
C ALA A 155 11.09 -1.34 -7.20
N VAL A 156 10.36 -1.33 -8.32
CA VAL A 156 9.37 -0.29 -8.63
C VAL A 156 8.22 -0.31 -7.63
N THR A 157 7.61 -1.47 -7.36
CA THR A 157 6.52 -1.61 -6.38
C THR A 157 6.96 -1.11 -5.00
N GLY A 158 8.12 -1.56 -4.52
CA GLY A 158 8.69 -1.09 -3.25
C GLY A 158 8.90 0.43 -3.22
N MET A 159 9.49 0.99 -4.27
CA MET A 159 9.77 2.43 -4.37
C MET A 159 8.50 3.29 -4.43
N VAL A 160 7.44 2.82 -5.09
CA VAL A 160 6.16 3.52 -5.17
C VAL A 160 5.42 3.47 -3.83
N TYR A 161 5.44 2.32 -3.15
CA TYR A 161 4.68 2.13 -1.92
C TYR A 161 5.31 2.85 -0.73
N ALA A 162 6.65 2.98 -0.72
CA ALA A 162 7.41 3.63 0.34
C ALA A 162 6.91 5.06 0.68
N PRO A 163 6.93 6.05 -0.23
CA PRO A 163 6.51 7.41 0.12
C PRO A 163 5.05 7.48 0.57
N ILE A 164 4.17 6.65 0.02
CA ILE A 164 2.73 6.64 0.33
C ILE A 164 2.51 6.14 1.78
N ALA A 165 3.13 5.02 2.15
CA ALA A 165 3.10 4.52 3.52
C ALA A 165 3.79 5.50 4.50
N GLY A 166 4.87 6.15 4.06
CA GLY A 166 5.55 7.21 4.81
C GLY A 166 4.63 8.38 5.15
N LEU A 167 3.84 8.86 4.19
CA LEU A 167 2.83 9.90 4.43
C LEU A 167 1.76 9.45 5.44
N GLY A 168 1.32 8.19 5.35
CA GLY A 168 0.43 7.57 6.35
C GLY A 168 1.02 7.61 7.76
N GLY A 169 2.32 7.27 7.88
CA GLY A 169 3.05 7.34 9.15
C GLY A 169 3.15 8.77 9.71
N MET A 170 3.41 9.76 8.88
CA MET A 170 3.38 11.18 9.28
C MET A 170 1.99 11.59 9.78
N PHE A 171 0.95 11.15 9.08
CA PHE A 171 -0.43 11.44 9.45
C PHE A 171 -0.77 10.84 10.81
N ALA A 172 -0.30 9.64 11.13
CA ALA A 172 -0.48 9.02 12.45
C ALA A 172 0.07 9.89 13.59
N VAL A 173 1.28 10.42 13.43
CA VAL A 173 1.88 11.33 14.42
C VAL A 173 1.06 12.62 14.55
N ARG A 174 0.64 13.24 13.45
CA ARG A 174 -0.20 14.45 13.49
C ARG A 174 -1.53 14.19 14.20
N TRP A 175 -2.16 13.07 13.88
CA TRP A 175 -3.44 12.65 14.47
C TRP A 175 -3.33 12.44 15.98
N LEU A 176 -2.28 11.73 16.44
CA LEU A 176 -2.04 11.52 17.86
C LEU A 176 -1.74 12.83 18.60
N LYS A 177 -0.95 13.74 18.01
CA LYS A 177 -0.70 15.07 18.60
C LYS A 177 -1.98 15.89 18.72
N PHE A 178 -2.83 15.82 17.71
CA PHE A 178 -4.13 16.51 17.72
C PHE A 178 -5.06 15.95 18.80
N GLN A 179 -5.10 14.63 18.98
CA GLN A 179 -5.87 14.00 20.06
C GLN A 179 -5.35 14.39 21.45
N ALA A 180 -4.03 14.46 21.63
CA ALA A 180 -3.42 14.85 22.89
C ALA A 180 -3.69 16.31 23.26
N ALA A 181 -3.80 17.21 22.27
CA ALA A 181 -4.09 18.63 22.50
C ALA A 181 -5.57 18.92 22.86
N ARG A 182 -6.47 17.96 22.64
CA ARG A 182 -7.91 18.08 22.93
C ARG A 182 -8.30 17.54 24.31
N LYS A 183 -7.38 16.89 25.00
CA LYS A 183 -7.54 16.44 26.39
C LYS A 183 -6.84 17.42 27.33
#